data_AF-A0A934GEZ6-F1
#
_entry.id   AF-A0A934GEZ6-F1
#
_cell.length_a   1.000
_cell.length_b   1.000
_cell.length_c   1.000
_cell.angle_alpha   90.00
_cell.angle_beta   90.00
_cell.angle_gamma   90.00
#
_symmetry.space_group_name_H-M   'P 1'
#
loop_
_entity.id
_entity.type
_entity.pdbx_description
1 polymer ?
#
loop_
_entity_poly.entity_id
_entity_poly.type
_entity_poly.pdbx_seq_one_letter_code
_entity_poly.pdbx_strand_id
1 'polypeptide(L)'
;MKVFWTSRHDLSPAQVSAIRALHGEDAEVVKDPVVFSNTDGLADYIRSHSDSFVYAVAGAPHYITAALAGLRFGVFENHPQKRQDGSFGLAAVYHVDGSLKKVWVNPDPTSDKGEALIPVAR
;
A
#
# COMPACT_ATOMS: atom_id res chain seq x y z
N MET A 1 14.07 6.11 -6.56
CA MET A 1 12.70 6.69 -6.66
C MET A 1 12.07 6.68 -5.28
N LYS A 2 11.27 7.68 -4.90
CA LYS A 2 10.55 7.67 -3.61
C LYS A 2 9.20 6.98 -3.74
N VAL A 3 8.90 6.13 -2.77
CA VAL A 3 7.62 5.44 -2.62
C VAL A 3 7.03 5.78 -1.26
N PHE A 4 5.89 6.45 -1.25
CA PHE A 4 5.21 6.86 -0.02
C PHE A 4 4.26 5.77 0.45
N TRP A 5 4.31 5.49 1.76
CA TRP A 5 3.44 4.55 2.43
C TRP A 5 2.60 5.29 3.47
N THR A 6 1.29 5.37 3.25
CA THR A 6 0.43 6.28 4.03
C THR A 6 -0.06 5.69 5.37
N SER A 7 0.52 4.58 5.83
CA SER A 7 0.07 3.89 7.04
C SER A 7 1.04 4.06 8.19
N ARG A 8 0.49 3.97 9.41
CA ARG A 8 1.28 3.89 10.65
C ARG A 8 1.99 2.55 10.83
N HIS A 9 1.44 1.49 10.23
CA HIS A 9 1.97 0.14 10.32
C HIS A 9 3.23 0.02 9.46
N ASP A 10 4.21 -0.76 9.92
CA ASP A 10 5.37 -1.06 9.08
C ASP A 10 5.00 -2.01 7.95
N LEU A 11 5.74 -1.91 6.85
CA LEU A 11 5.58 -2.82 5.72
C LEU A 11 6.22 -4.16 6.06
N SER A 12 5.56 -5.26 5.70
CA SER A 12 6.20 -6.58 5.78
C SER A 12 7.39 -6.70 4.83
N PRO A 13 8.33 -7.63 5.10
CA PRO A 13 9.43 -7.92 4.17
C PRO A 13 8.95 -8.21 2.74
N ALA A 14 7.84 -8.93 2.57
CA ALA A 14 7.28 -9.19 1.25
C ALA A 14 6.69 -7.94 0.57
N GLN A 15 6.07 -7.03 1.33
CA GLN A 15 5.62 -5.75 0.77
C GLN A 15 6.80 -4.88 0.33
N VAL A 16 7.87 -4.80 1.14
CA VAL A 16 9.10 -4.09 0.77
C VAL A 16 9.73 -4.71 -0.49
N SER A 17 9.82 -6.04 -0.54
CA SER A 17 10.34 -6.76 -1.71
C SER A 17 9.49 -6.51 -2.96
N ALA A 18 8.16 -6.53 -2.84
CA ALA A 18 7.27 -6.25 -3.96
C ALA A 18 7.39 -4.80 -4.45
N ILE A 19 7.55 -3.83 -3.54
CA ILE A 19 7.82 -2.44 -3.91
C ILE A 19 9.12 -2.33 -4.71
N ARG A 20 10.21 -2.95 -4.23
CA ARG A 20 11.50 -2.93 -4.92
C ARG A 20 11.44 -3.59 -6.31
N ALA A 21 10.76 -4.72 -6.41
CA ALA A 21 10.55 -5.39 -7.70
C ALA A 21 9.75 -4.52 -8.69
N LEU A 22 8.80 -3.70 -8.22
CA LEU A 22 7.93 -2.87 -9.06
C LEU A 22 8.51 -1.48 -9.39
N HIS A 23 9.28 -0.89 -8.48
CA HIS A 23 9.73 0.51 -8.56
C HIS A 23 11.26 0.67 -8.59
N GLY A 24 12.00 -0.44 -8.55
CA GLY A 24 13.47 -0.51 -8.55
C GLY A 24 14.05 -0.92 -7.20
N GLU A 25 15.16 -1.66 -7.22
CA GLU A 25 15.83 -2.17 -5.99
C GLU A 25 16.23 -1.04 -5.02
N ASP A 26 16.61 0.12 -5.55
CA ASP A 26 16.96 1.32 -4.79
C ASP A 26 15.75 2.22 -4.47
N ALA A 27 14.52 1.69 -4.52
CA ALA A 27 13.34 2.43 -4.13
C ALA A 27 13.40 2.79 -2.63
N GLU A 28 13.33 4.08 -2.34
CA GLU A 28 13.29 4.62 -0.98
C GLU A 28 11.84 4.65 -0.51
N VAL A 29 11.53 3.85 0.51
CA VAL A 29 10.20 3.84 1.12
C VAL A 29 10.14 4.91 2.22
N VAL A 30 9.23 5.87 2.06
CA VAL A 30 8.97 6.92 3.03
C VAL A 30 7.64 6.61 3.74
N LYS A 31 7.70 6.35 5.05
CA LYS A 31 6.51 6.16 5.89
C LYS A 31 5.95 7.52 6.29
N ASP A 32 4.72 7.80 5.89
CA ASP A 32 4.04 9.06 6.16
C ASP A 32 2.58 8.80 6.57
N PRO A 33 2.30 8.57 7.86
CA PRO A 33 0.98 8.16 8.32
C PRO A 33 -0.02 9.32 8.28
N VAL A 34 -0.67 9.50 7.12
CA VAL A 34 -1.64 10.58 6.89
C VAL A 34 -3.05 10.13 7.25
N VAL A 35 -3.80 11.02 7.90
CA VAL A 35 -5.25 10.88 8.12
C VAL A 35 -5.98 11.83 7.17
N PHE A 36 -6.70 11.28 6.20
CA PHE A 36 -7.50 12.06 5.27
C PHE A 36 -8.82 12.51 5.93
N SER A 37 -9.03 13.81 6.02
CA SER A 37 -10.20 14.42 6.69
C SER A 37 -11.39 14.65 5.75
N ASN A 38 -11.19 14.50 4.44
CA ASN A 38 -12.21 14.67 3.42
C ASN A 38 -11.96 13.70 2.25
N THR A 39 -12.96 13.54 1.37
CA THR A 39 -12.94 12.59 0.26
C THR A 39 -11.82 12.84 -0.76
N ASP A 40 -11.38 14.09 -0.92
CA ASP A 40 -10.32 14.47 -1.86
C ASP A 40 -8.92 14.29 -1.28
N GLY A 41 -8.79 14.02 0.03
CA GLY A 41 -7.51 14.04 0.73
C GLY A 41 -6.44 13.12 0.13
N LEU A 42 -6.81 11.92 -0.33
CA LEU A 42 -5.86 11.03 -1.01
C LEU A 42 -5.47 11.58 -2.40
N ALA A 43 -6.42 12.16 -3.13
CA ALA A 43 -6.17 12.72 -4.44
C ALA A 43 -5.19 13.90 -4.35
N ASP A 44 -5.40 14.78 -3.38
CA ASP A 44 -4.54 15.94 -3.14
C ASP A 44 -3.15 15.51 -2.66
N TYR A 45 -3.07 14.47 -1.82
CA TYR A 45 -1.79 13.91 -1.38
C TYR A 45 -0.99 13.30 -2.53
N ILE A 46 -1.63 12.58 -3.46
CA ILE A 46 -0.93 12.05 -4.65
C ILE A 46 -0.44 13.20 -5.53
N ARG A 47 -1.23 14.25 -5.72
CA ARG A 47 -0.84 15.42 -6.52
C ARG A 47 0.34 16.18 -5.93
N SER A 48 0.43 16.28 -4.60
CA SER A 48 1.59 16.92 -3.94
C SER A 48 2.87 16.08 -4.01
N HIS A 49 2.78 14.81 -4.43
CA HIS A 49 3.90 13.89 -4.60
C HIS A 49 4.01 13.39 -6.05
N SER A 50 3.82 14.27 -7.03
CA SER A 50 3.76 13.94 -8.47
C SER A 50 4.98 13.18 -9.01
N ASP A 51 6.16 13.41 -8.42
CA ASP A 51 7.42 12.79 -8.83
C ASP A 51 7.71 11.47 -8.09
N SER A 52 6.72 10.94 -7.38
CA SER A 52 6.82 9.75 -6.52
C SER A 52 5.62 8.83 -6.74
N PHE A 53 5.65 7.66 -6.09
CA PHE A 53 4.52 6.74 -6.13
C PHE A 53 3.94 6.54 -4.74
N VAL A 54 2.61 6.53 -4.63
CA VAL A 54 1.91 6.40 -3.34
C VAL A 54 1.29 5.01 -3.23
N TYR A 55 1.63 4.29 -2.16
CA TYR A 55 0.85 3.15 -1.66
C TYR A 55 -0.05 3.63 -0.54
N ALA A 56 -1.35 3.58 -0.79
CA ALA A 56 -2.34 4.20 0.06
C ALA A 56 -3.02 3.17 0.98
N VAL A 57 -3.26 3.59 2.22
CA VAL A 57 -4.21 2.99 3.16
C VAL A 57 -5.24 4.05 3.49
N ALA A 58 -6.40 3.97 2.84
CA ALA A 58 -7.50 4.90 3.00
C ALA A 58 -8.86 4.17 2.99
N GLY A 59 -9.91 4.88 3.39
CA GLY A 59 -11.29 4.39 3.22
C GLY A 59 -11.74 4.44 1.76
N ALA A 60 -12.74 3.62 1.40
CA ALA A 60 -13.28 3.52 0.04
C ALA A 60 -13.59 4.86 -0.66
N PRO A 61 -14.18 5.88 0.01
CA PRO A 61 -14.45 7.16 -0.64
C PRO A 61 -13.20 7.82 -1.24
N HIS A 62 -12.07 7.78 -0.53
CA HIS A 62 -10.81 8.37 -0.98
C HIS A 62 -10.26 7.66 -2.22
N TYR A 63 -10.31 6.32 -2.25
CA TYR A 63 -9.86 5.55 -3.40
C TYR A 63 -10.70 5.83 -4.64
N ILE A 64 -12.03 5.88 -4.48
CA ILE A 64 -12.95 6.14 -5.58
C ILE A 64 -12.69 7.53 -6.15
N THR A 65 -12.59 8.55 -5.30
CA THR A 65 -12.29 9.93 -5.73
C THR A 65 -10.94 10.02 -6.45
N ALA A 66 -9.88 9.44 -5.89
CA ALA A 66 -8.55 9.45 -6.52
C ALA A 66 -8.55 8.73 -7.87
N ALA A 67 -9.23 7.58 -7.97
CA ALA A 67 -9.36 6.82 -9.22
C ALA A 67 -10.14 7.59 -10.29
N LEU A 68 -11.28 8.22 -9.93
CA LEU A 68 -12.07 9.05 -10.84
C LEU A 68 -11.33 10.30 -11.29
N ALA A 69 -10.43 10.82 -10.45
CA ALA A 69 -9.52 11.91 -10.80
C ALA A 69 -8.37 11.48 -11.74
N GLY A 70 -8.31 10.21 -12.15
CA GLY A 70 -7.28 9.69 -13.05
C GLY A 70 -5.90 9.56 -12.39
N LEU A 71 -5.83 9.51 -11.07
CA LEU A 71 -4.56 9.46 -10.34
C LEU A 71 -4.03 8.04 -10.24
N ARG A 72 -2.71 7.93 -10.25
CA ARG A 72 -2.00 6.66 -10.15
C ARG A 72 -1.54 6.39 -8.72
N PHE A 73 -1.90 5.24 -8.17
CA PHE A 73 -1.50 4.81 -6.82
C PHE A 73 -1.52 3.28 -6.67
N GLY A 74 -0.96 2.78 -5.58
CA GLY A 74 -0.90 1.35 -5.27
C GLY A 74 -1.68 0.98 -4.01
N VAL A 75 -2.13 -0.26 -3.96
CA VAL A 75 -2.74 -0.88 -2.78
C VAL A 75 -2.25 -2.32 -2.63
N PHE A 76 -2.20 -2.79 -1.39
CA PHE A 76 -1.88 -4.17 -1.05
C PHE A 76 -3.16 -4.95 -0.76
N GLU A 77 -3.28 -6.14 -1.35
CA GLU A 77 -4.25 -7.14 -0.94
C GLU A 77 -3.54 -8.11 -0.01
N ASN A 78 -4.01 -8.19 1.23
CA ASN A 78 -3.53 -9.16 2.20
C ASN A 78 -4.44 -10.39 2.21
N HIS A 79 -3.89 -11.55 2.57
CA HIS A 79 -4.65 -12.79 2.64
C HIS A 79 -5.77 -12.70 3.71
N PRO A 80 -7.01 -13.15 3.43
CA PRO A 80 -8.17 -12.95 4.33
C PRO A 80 -8.08 -13.76 5.62
N GLN A 81 -7.38 -14.90 5.61
CA GLN A 81 -7.11 -15.65 6.83
C GLN A 81 -6.05 -14.94 7.66
N LYS A 82 -6.49 -14.33 8.77
CA LYS A 82 -5.62 -13.89 9.86
C LYS A 82 -4.86 -15.12 10.38
N ARG A 83 -3.53 -15.02 10.42
CA ARG A 83 -2.69 -16.13 10.89
C ARG A 83 -2.76 -16.25 12.41
N GLN A 84 -2.26 -17.37 12.95
CA GLN A 84 -2.28 -17.65 14.40
C GLN A 84 -1.51 -16.59 15.23
N ASP A 85 -0.50 -15.95 14.63
CA ASP A 85 0.26 -14.84 15.21
C ASP A 85 -0.41 -13.46 15.03
N GLY A 86 -1.58 -13.42 14.39
CA GLY A 86 -2.34 -12.22 14.12
C GLY A 86 -1.86 -11.38 12.93
N SER A 87 -0.82 -11.81 12.20
CA SER A 87 -0.35 -11.18 10.97
C SER A 87 -1.24 -11.50 9.76
N PHE A 88 -1.08 -10.69 8.70
CA PHE A 88 -1.65 -10.96 7.39
C PHE A 88 -0.52 -10.98 6.36
N GLY A 89 -0.37 -12.10 5.63
CA GLY A 89 0.59 -12.20 4.52
C GLY A 89 0.12 -11.41 3.31
N LEU A 90 1.05 -10.95 2.48
CA LEU A 90 0.74 -10.26 1.23
C LEU A 90 0.23 -11.28 0.20
N ALA A 91 -0.93 -11.03 -0.42
CA ALA A 91 -1.46 -11.87 -1.48
C ALA A 91 -1.13 -11.30 -2.87
N ALA A 92 -1.38 -10.00 -3.06
CA ALA A 92 -1.13 -9.33 -4.33
C ALA A 92 -0.93 -7.82 -4.16
N VAL A 93 -0.34 -7.20 -5.18
CA VAL A 93 -0.25 -5.75 -5.32
C VAL A 93 -1.09 -5.32 -6.50
N TYR A 94 -1.86 -4.25 -6.31
CA TYR A 94 -2.61 -3.60 -7.38
C TYR A 94 -2.13 -2.19 -7.58
N HIS A 95 -2.04 -1.76 -8.84
CA HIS A 95 -1.94 -0.35 -9.21
C HIS A 95 -3.27 0.10 -9.80
N VAL A 96 -3.71 1.27 -9.39
CA VAL A 96 -4.81 1.99 -10.02
C VAL A 96 -4.21 2.96 -11.03
N ASP A 97 -4.64 2.85 -12.28
CA ASP A 97 -4.23 3.72 -13.39
C ASP A 97 -5.32 3.67 -14.47
N GLY A 98 -6.34 4.51 -14.31
CA GLY A 98 -7.62 4.47 -15.06
C GLY A 98 -8.45 3.20 -14.84
N SER A 99 -7.88 2.17 -14.22
CA SER A 99 -8.48 0.89 -13.87
C SER A 99 -7.64 0.21 -12.78
N LEU A 100 -8.25 -0.70 -12.03
CA LEU A 100 -7.54 -1.52 -11.04
C LEU A 100 -6.82 -2.68 -11.74
N LYS A 101 -5.48 -2.69 -11.69
CA LYS A 101 -4.65 -3.72 -12.33
C LYS A 101 -3.85 -4.47 -11.28
N LYS A 102 -3.92 -5.80 -11.30
CA LYS A 102 -3.04 -6.67 -10.51
C LYS A 102 -1.65 -6.66 -11.16
N VAL A 103 -0.66 -6.12 -10.47
CA VAL A 103 0.70 -5.91 -11.02
C VAL A 103 1.74 -6.86 -10.42
N TRP A 104 1.42 -7.47 -9.28
CA TRP A 104 2.29 -8.44 -8.64
C TRP A 104 1.44 -9.42 -7.83
N VAL A 105 1.87 -10.68 -7.79
CA VAL A 105 1.24 -11.76 -7.03
C VAL A 105 2.32 -12.40 -6.19
N ASN A 106 2.01 -12.66 -4.92
CA ASN A 106 2.93 -13.37 -4.07
C ASN A 106 3.11 -14.79 -4.60
N PRO A 107 4.33 -15.22 -4.95
CA PRO A 107 4.57 -16.59 -5.41
C PRO A 107 4.35 -17.62 -4.29
N ASP A 108 4.42 -17.20 -3.03
CA ASP A 108 4.17 -18.06 -1.87
C ASP A 108 3.38 -17.32 -0.77
N PRO A 109 2.08 -17.09 -0.99
CA PRO A 109 1.23 -16.36 -0.04
C PRO A 109 1.03 -17.12 1.26
N THR A 110 1.25 -18.43 1.25
CA THR A 110 1.11 -19.33 2.39
C THR A 110 2.30 -19.24 3.35
N SER A 111 3.51 -19.06 2.83
CA SER A 111 4.73 -19.01 3.65
C SER A 111 5.18 -17.60 4.02
N ASP A 112 4.62 -16.55 3.39
CA ASP A 112 5.01 -15.15 3.63
C ASP A 112 4.61 -14.67 5.02
N LYS A 113 5.46 -14.88 6.02
CA LYS A 113 5.30 -14.41 7.41
C LYS A 113 5.42 -12.88 7.44
N GLY A 114 4.32 -12.19 7.13
CA GLY A 114 4.20 -10.76 7.38
C GLY A 114 4.60 -10.40 8.82
N GLU A 115 4.96 -9.15 9.08
CA GLU A 115 5.32 -8.76 10.45
C GLU A 115 4.13 -8.90 11.40
N ALA A 116 4.39 -9.41 12.60
CA ALA A 116 3.39 -9.45 13.66
C ALA A 116 2.91 -8.02 13.93
N LEU A 117 1.59 -7.81 13.90
CA LEU A 117 1.00 -6.55 14.33
C LEU A 117 1.34 -6.38 15.82
N ILE A 118 2.41 -5.64 16.13
CA ILE A 118 2.74 -5.29 17.51
C ILE A 118 1.49 -4.61 18.07
N PRO A 119 0.91 -5.11 19.17
CA PRO A 119 -0.26 -4.48 19.77
C PRO A 119 0.12 -3.04 20.12
N VAL A 120 -0.54 -2.07 19.48
CA VAL A 120 -0.45 -0.67 19.91
C VAL A 120 -1.11 -0.65 21.29
N ALA A 121 -0.31 -0.51 22.34
CA ALA A 121 -0.82 -0.24 23.68
C ALA A 121 -1.72 1.01 23.57
N ARG A 122 -2.99 0.87 23.97
CA ARG A 122 -3.93 1.98 24.07
C ARG A 122 -3.56 2.89 25.22
#